data_AF-A0A957XT36-F1
#
_entry.id   AF-A0A957XT36-F1
#
_cell.length_a   1.000
_cell.length_b   1.000
_cell.length_c   1.000
_cell.angle_alpha   90.00
_cell.angle_beta   90.00
_cell.angle_gamma   90.00
#
_symmetry.space_group_name_H-M   'P 1'
#
loop_
_entity.id
_entity.type
_entity.pdbx_description
1 polymer ?
#
loop_
_entity_poly.entity_id
_entity_poly.type
_entity_poly.pdbx_seq_one_letter_code
_entity_poly.pdbx_strand_id
1 'polypeptide(L)'
;EALLDEAFIAAHTTDFEAVAAGVAAYPPAEAARICGVPEADIVAAARAFGRAQGTLSFWSMGLNQSTSGVAKNHALLNLHLATGKIGTPGNGPFSLTGQPNAMGGREAGGLSHILPGYRLIKNPAHRAEVASLWGIPTEQINPQPGLPAVEMFEAVAEGRIKALWIACTNPMVSMPNLDVVEAALRRAELVIVQDAYHPTDTTEYAHILLPAAQWSEKDGVMTNSERRITYLEKMIDPPGEALPDWQIFTRFAQALGLAESFPYESAAEIFAEFVQLTQGRPCDYAGVSHARLQSEGPLQWPCPTPDHPGSARLYTGHQFNTPDGKAKFHAANLIQPAEQPTDDYPLVLTTGRVKDQWHTMTRTGKSKQLLKSESEMFIELHPDDAHHWNIEADQMVRISSIRGTVIAKARLTPDIKAGSCFMPFHWGRLGGYHQAANNVTNDAVDPVSKEPEFKASAVRITPLHRLDLLQPVRTEDVEV
;
A
#
# COMPACT_ATOMS: atom_id res chain seq x y z
N GLU A 1 10.26 2.63 34.90
CA GLU A 1 10.27 1.19 35.26
C GLU A 1 11.57 0.45 34.85
N ALA A 2 12.66 1.16 34.50
CA ALA A 2 13.94 0.55 34.09
C ALA A 2 13.81 -0.53 32.98
N LEU A 3 12.95 -0.26 31.99
CA LEU A 3 12.68 -1.17 30.86
C LEU A 3 13.39 -0.75 29.56
N LEU A 4 14.20 0.31 29.62
CA LEU A 4 14.97 0.81 28.48
C LEU A 4 16.32 0.10 28.42
N ASP A 5 16.82 -0.13 27.21
CA ASP A 5 18.20 -0.57 26.99
C ASP A 5 19.11 0.65 26.81
N GLU A 6 19.52 1.25 27.93
CA GLU A 6 20.33 2.48 27.93
C GLU A 6 21.67 2.31 27.20
N ALA A 7 22.28 1.12 27.30
CA ALA A 7 23.54 0.83 26.63
C ALA A 7 23.35 0.77 25.11
N PHE A 8 22.29 0.10 24.62
CA PHE A 8 21.95 0.07 23.21
C PHE A 8 21.64 1.48 22.68
N ILE A 9 20.82 2.24 23.39
CA ILE A 9 20.45 3.61 23.01
C ILE A 9 21.72 4.47 22.82
N ALA A 10 22.61 4.49 23.81
CA ALA A 10 23.83 5.30 23.74
C ALA A 10 24.80 4.86 22.63
N ALA A 11 24.96 3.54 22.43
CA ALA A 11 25.93 3.00 21.50
C ALA A 11 25.45 3.06 20.03
N HIS A 12 24.17 2.77 19.79
CA HIS A 12 23.66 2.42 18.46
C HIS A 12 22.56 3.34 17.93
N THR A 13 22.18 4.38 18.68
CA THR A 13 21.11 5.30 18.27
C THR A 13 21.47 6.77 18.36
N THR A 14 20.62 7.61 17.78
CA THR A 14 20.64 9.08 17.87
C THR A 14 19.25 9.64 18.13
N ASP A 15 19.16 10.86 18.67
CA ASP A 15 17.92 11.65 18.88
C ASP A 15 16.89 11.07 19.87
N PHE A 16 17.32 10.25 20.84
CA PHE A 16 16.42 9.68 21.86
C PHE A 16 15.75 10.74 22.73
N GLU A 17 16.47 11.80 23.08
CA GLU A 17 16.01 12.86 23.99
C GLU A 17 14.75 13.57 23.46
N ALA A 18 14.66 13.76 22.14
CA ALA A 18 13.50 14.35 21.50
C ALA A 18 12.24 13.48 21.66
N VAL A 19 12.40 12.15 21.56
CA VAL A 19 11.29 11.21 21.80
C VAL A 19 10.92 11.20 23.28
N ALA A 20 11.90 11.15 24.18
CA ALA A 20 11.67 11.15 25.63
C ALA A 20 10.91 12.40 26.10
N ALA A 21 11.25 13.58 25.56
CA ALA A 21 10.53 14.81 25.83
C ALA A 21 9.09 14.78 25.26
N GLY A 22 8.91 14.25 24.05
CA GLY A 22 7.58 14.16 23.41
C GLY A 22 6.61 13.23 24.15
N VAL A 23 7.07 12.06 24.60
CA VAL A 23 6.21 11.09 25.30
C VAL A 23 5.77 11.57 26.68
N ALA A 24 6.47 12.54 27.29
CA ALA A 24 6.10 13.11 28.58
C ALA A 24 4.72 13.80 28.55
N ALA A 25 4.27 14.24 27.38
CA ALA A 25 2.93 14.82 27.19
C ALA A 25 1.80 13.76 27.23
N TYR A 26 2.14 12.47 27.21
CA TYR A 26 1.18 11.36 27.11
C TYR A 26 1.37 10.35 28.25
N PRO A 27 1.16 10.75 29.53
CA PRO A 27 1.11 9.78 30.61
C PRO A 27 -0.01 8.75 30.37
N PRO A 28 0.05 7.54 30.99
CA PRO A 28 -0.92 6.47 30.74
C PRO A 28 -2.39 6.90 30.84
N ALA A 29 -2.73 7.75 31.82
CA ALA A 29 -4.09 8.29 31.98
C ALA A 29 -4.55 9.14 30.78
N GLU A 30 -3.67 9.98 30.22
CA GLU A 30 -4.00 10.81 29.05
C GLU A 30 -4.07 9.95 27.78
N ALA A 31 -3.14 9.00 27.62
CA ALA A 31 -3.19 8.05 26.52
C ALA A 31 -4.48 7.19 26.56
N ALA A 32 -4.91 6.76 27.74
CA ALA A 32 -6.16 6.03 27.95
C ALA A 32 -7.38 6.86 27.52
N ARG A 33 -7.42 8.13 27.91
CA ARG A 33 -8.47 9.07 27.53
C ARG A 33 -8.54 9.26 26.00
N ILE A 34 -7.40 9.44 25.34
CA ILE A 34 -7.32 9.64 23.88
C ILE A 34 -7.70 8.37 23.11
N CYS A 35 -7.11 7.23 23.47
CA CYS A 35 -7.31 5.98 22.75
C CYS A 35 -8.66 5.31 23.05
N GLY A 36 -9.29 5.67 24.17
CA GLY A 36 -10.52 5.03 24.64
C GLY A 36 -10.29 3.58 25.07
N VAL A 37 -9.16 3.31 25.73
CA VAL A 37 -8.80 2.00 26.30
C VAL A 37 -8.44 2.14 27.77
N PRO A 38 -8.59 1.10 28.61
CA PRO A 38 -8.22 1.17 30.01
C PRO A 38 -6.74 1.52 30.22
N GLU A 39 -6.45 2.42 31.16
CA GLU A 39 -5.07 2.80 31.51
C GLU A 39 -4.21 1.60 31.91
N ALA A 40 -4.79 0.68 32.67
CA ALA A 40 -4.12 -0.54 33.11
C ALA A 40 -3.62 -1.40 31.93
N ASP A 41 -4.37 -1.43 30.82
CA ASP A 41 -4.01 -2.21 29.64
C ASP A 41 -2.85 -1.59 28.89
N ILE A 42 -2.78 -0.26 28.81
CA ILE A 42 -1.64 0.46 28.23
C ILE A 42 -0.36 0.13 29.01
N VAL A 43 -0.42 0.23 30.35
CA VAL A 43 0.73 -0.07 31.22
C VAL A 43 1.11 -1.55 31.12
N ALA A 44 0.12 -2.46 31.09
CA ALA A 44 0.36 -3.90 30.95
C ALA A 44 1.05 -4.22 29.61
N ALA A 45 0.58 -3.64 28.49
CA ALA A 45 1.18 -3.83 27.18
C ALA A 45 2.62 -3.30 27.12
N ALA A 46 2.87 -2.11 27.67
CA ALA A 46 4.22 -1.52 27.73
C ALA A 46 5.18 -2.38 28.56
N ARG A 47 4.73 -2.91 29.71
CA ARG A 47 5.51 -3.83 30.55
C ARG A 47 5.79 -5.15 29.85
N ALA A 48 4.79 -5.72 29.16
CA ALA A 48 4.95 -6.95 28.40
C ALA A 48 5.99 -6.76 27.29
N PHE A 49 5.90 -5.66 26.53
CA PHE A 49 6.88 -5.31 25.50
C PHE A 49 8.28 -5.12 26.08
N GLY A 50 8.41 -4.32 27.16
CA GLY A 50 9.70 -4.02 27.77
C GLY A 50 10.41 -5.24 28.35
N ARG A 51 9.68 -6.09 29.09
CA ARG A 51 10.23 -7.26 29.81
C ARG A 51 10.46 -8.49 28.92
N ALA A 52 9.84 -8.56 27.74
CA ALA A 52 10.02 -9.71 26.87
C ALA A 52 11.48 -9.88 26.43
N GLN A 53 11.95 -11.13 26.35
CA GLN A 53 13.28 -11.44 25.80
C GLN A 53 13.34 -11.24 24.28
N GLY A 54 12.21 -11.43 23.61
CA GLY A 54 12.04 -11.22 22.17
C GLY A 54 10.71 -10.52 21.89
N THR A 55 10.70 -9.56 20.98
CA THR A 55 9.45 -8.94 20.51
C THR A 55 9.48 -8.73 19.01
N LEU A 56 8.45 -9.27 18.35
CA LEU A 56 8.11 -8.98 16.97
C LEU A 56 6.85 -8.15 16.94
N SER A 57 6.87 -7.04 16.19
CA SER A 57 5.66 -6.31 15.85
C SER A 57 5.32 -6.55 14.39
N PHE A 58 4.06 -6.84 14.11
CA PHE A 58 3.54 -7.00 12.75
C PHE A 58 2.47 -5.95 12.52
N TRP A 59 2.57 -5.18 11.44
CA TRP A 59 1.56 -4.21 11.09
C TRP A 59 1.38 -4.13 9.58
N SER A 60 0.30 -3.48 9.16
CA SER A 60 0.03 -3.20 7.76
C SER A 60 -0.77 -1.90 7.65
N MET A 61 -1.83 -1.91 6.85
CA MET A 61 -2.61 -0.73 6.48
C MET A 61 -3.31 -0.02 7.63
N GLY A 62 -3.53 -0.68 8.79
CA GLY A 62 -4.11 -0.02 9.97
C GLY A 62 -3.22 1.11 10.53
N LEU A 63 -1.91 1.01 10.33
CA LEU A 63 -0.97 2.10 10.64
C LEU A 63 -0.72 2.97 9.40
N ASN A 64 -0.45 2.34 8.25
CA ASN A 64 0.09 3.06 7.09
C ASN A 64 -0.95 3.95 6.38
N GLN A 65 -2.20 3.48 6.22
CA GLN A 65 -3.24 4.20 5.46
C GLN A 65 -3.95 5.23 6.35
N SER A 66 -3.20 6.26 6.75
CA SER A 66 -3.62 7.37 7.58
C SER A 66 -2.76 8.60 7.28
N THR A 67 -3.30 9.79 7.46
CA THR A 67 -2.59 11.07 7.37
C THR A 67 -1.42 11.22 8.35
N SER A 68 -1.30 10.32 9.31
CA SER A 68 -0.18 10.23 10.26
C SER A 68 0.54 8.88 10.24
N GLY A 69 0.47 8.18 9.11
CA GLY A 69 1.04 6.85 8.93
C GLY A 69 2.53 6.80 9.26
N VAL A 70 3.34 7.75 8.79
CA VAL A 70 4.78 7.75 9.08
C VAL A 70 5.06 7.97 10.57
N ALA A 71 4.32 8.87 11.22
CA ALA A 71 4.45 9.11 12.66
C ALA A 71 4.09 7.86 13.49
N LYS A 72 3.01 7.17 13.14
CA LYS A 72 2.59 5.91 13.79
C LYS A 72 3.65 4.81 13.63
N ASN A 73 4.21 4.66 12.44
CA ASN A 73 5.30 3.73 12.18
C ASN A 73 6.54 4.06 13.02
N HIS A 74 6.96 5.33 13.04
CA HIS A 74 8.07 5.79 13.87
C HIS A 74 7.84 5.52 15.36
N ALA A 75 6.64 5.76 15.88
CA ALA A 75 6.31 5.46 17.28
C ALA A 75 6.53 3.97 17.62
N LEU A 76 6.10 3.06 16.74
CA LEU A 76 6.32 1.63 16.90
C LEU A 76 7.81 1.25 16.81
N LEU A 77 8.54 1.80 15.83
CA LEU A 77 9.98 1.57 15.67
C LEU A 77 10.77 2.06 16.90
N ASN A 78 10.40 3.21 17.46
CA ASN A 78 11.02 3.75 18.67
C ASN A 78 10.91 2.78 19.85
N LEU A 79 9.81 2.00 19.99
CA LEU A 79 9.70 1.00 21.06
C LEU A 79 10.75 -0.11 20.92
N HIS A 80 11.01 -0.57 19.68
CA HIS A 80 12.06 -1.55 19.41
C HIS A 80 13.45 -0.98 19.69
N LEU A 81 13.73 0.25 19.25
CA LEU A 81 15.02 0.91 19.49
C LEU A 81 15.24 1.18 20.98
N ALA A 82 14.22 1.64 21.69
CA ALA A 82 14.29 1.96 23.12
C ALA A 82 14.55 0.74 24.01
N THR A 83 14.26 -0.45 23.50
CA THR A 83 14.42 -1.71 24.23
C THR A 83 15.50 -2.62 23.63
N GLY A 84 16.28 -2.15 22.66
CA GLY A 84 17.33 -2.94 21.99
C GLY A 84 16.80 -4.13 21.18
N LYS A 85 15.50 -4.20 20.90
CA LYS A 85 14.82 -5.34 20.27
C LYS A 85 14.85 -5.27 18.74
N ILE A 86 16.06 -5.32 18.18
CA ILE A 86 16.30 -5.31 16.73
C ILE A 86 17.55 -6.13 16.38
N GLY A 87 17.65 -6.65 15.15
CA GLY A 87 18.87 -7.29 14.64
C GLY A 87 19.14 -8.72 15.16
N THR A 88 18.38 -9.21 16.13
CA THR A 88 18.54 -10.54 16.74
C THR A 88 17.33 -11.46 16.49
N PRO A 89 17.48 -12.79 16.60
CA PRO A 89 16.35 -13.73 16.43
C PRO A 89 15.18 -13.41 17.37
N GLY A 90 13.95 -13.41 16.85
CA GLY A 90 12.74 -13.10 17.62
C GLY A 90 12.55 -11.61 17.95
N ASN A 91 13.41 -10.73 17.41
CA ASN A 91 13.36 -9.29 17.65
C ASN A 91 13.29 -8.50 16.35
N GLY A 92 12.31 -7.61 16.28
CA GLY A 92 12.28 -6.57 15.26
C GLY A 92 10.88 -6.17 14.78
N PRO A 93 10.80 -5.00 14.17
CA PRO A 93 9.59 -4.54 13.53
C PRO A 93 9.44 -5.15 12.13
N PHE A 94 8.26 -5.69 11.81
CA PHE A 94 7.94 -6.31 10.53
C PHE A 94 6.70 -5.69 9.86
N SER A 95 6.92 -4.89 8.82
CA SER A 95 5.83 -4.36 7.99
C SER A 95 5.33 -5.44 7.02
N LEU A 96 4.09 -5.89 7.20
CA LEU A 96 3.43 -6.82 6.29
C LEU A 96 3.04 -6.08 5.01
N THR A 97 3.68 -6.46 3.90
CA THR A 97 3.29 -5.97 2.57
C THR A 97 2.12 -6.79 2.04
N GLY A 98 1.07 -6.13 1.53
CA GLY A 98 -0.12 -6.81 1.03
C GLY A 98 0.11 -7.58 -0.27
N GLN A 99 0.53 -6.91 -1.34
CA GLN A 99 0.72 -7.55 -2.64
C GLN A 99 1.99 -8.44 -2.66
N PRO A 100 1.99 -9.58 -3.39
CA PRO A 100 3.08 -10.55 -3.37
C PRO A 100 4.46 -9.99 -3.72
N ASN A 101 4.51 -8.99 -4.61
CA ASN A 101 5.75 -8.36 -5.08
C ASN A 101 5.80 -6.85 -4.78
N ALA A 102 5.09 -6.37 -3.76
CA ALA A 102 5.11 -4.95 -3.40
C ALA A 102 6.52 -4.47 -3.02
N MET A 103 7.32 -5.35 -2.41
CA MET A 103 8.70 -5.07 -2.07
C MET A 103 9.58 -4.98 -3.33
N GLY A 104 9.50 -5.96 -4.23
CA GLY A 104 10.24 -5.95 -5.50
C GLY A 104 9.93 -4.73 -6.37
N GLY A 105 8.67 -4.29 -6.40
CA GLY A 105 8.30 -3.05 -7.10
C GLY A 105 9.01 -1.80 -6.57
N ARG A 106 9.22 -1.69 -5.25
CA ARG A 106 9.97 -0.56 -4.65
C ARG A 106 11.46 -0.65 -4.92
N GLU A 107 12.00 -1.86 -4.90
CA GLU A 107 13.42 -2.11 -5.20
C GLU A 107 13.74 -1.76 -6.65
N ALA A 108 12.82 -2.05 -7.57
CA ALA A 108 12.90 -1.70 -8.99
C ALA A 108 12.59 -0.22 -9.30
N GLY A 109 12.36 0.62 -8.29
CA GLY A 109 12.12 2.05 -8.49
C GLY A 109 10.68 2.45 -8.78
N GLY A 110 9.70 1.58 -8.49
CA GLY A 110 8.27 1.78 -8.81
C GLY A 110 7.52 2.81 -7.95
N LEU A 111 8.20 3.79 -7.33
CA LEU A 111 7.55 4.93 -6.67
C LEU A 111 8.04 6.23 -7.31
N SER A 112 7.17 7.25 -7.34
CA SER A 112 7.41 8.49 -8.08
C SER A 112 8.64 9.30 -7.67
N HIS A 113 9.27 8.98 -6.54
CA HIS A 113 10.40 9.73 -5.96
C HIS A 113 11.71 8.93 -5.89
N ILE A 114 11.73 7.69 -6.39
CA ILE A 114 12.90 6.81 -6.36
C ILE A 114 13.26 6.24 -7.73
N LEU A 115 14.50 5.80 -7.84
CA LEU A 115 15.11 4.99 -8.89
C LEU A 115 15.47 3.62 -8.30
N PRO A 116 15.82 2.62 -9.14
CA PRO A 116 16.18 1.28 -8.67
C PRO A 116 17.26 1.26 -7.58
N GLY A 117 17.18 0.27 -6.68
CA GLY A 117 18.12 0.12 -5.56
C GLY A 117 17.92 1.13 -4.42
N TYR A 118 16.68 1.57 -4.20
CA TYR A 118 16.30 2.59 -3.20
C TYR A 118 17.07 3.91 -3.36
N ARG A 119 17.21 4.37 -4.60
CA ARG A 119 17.91 5.60 -4.93
C ARG A 119 16.93 6.77 -5.01
N LEU A 120 17.12 7.79 -4.19
CA LEU A 120 16.30 9.01 -4.23
C LEU A 120 16.58 9.85 -5.49
N ILE A 121 15.54 10.24 -6.23
CA ILE A 121 15.64 11.13 -7.40
C ILE A 121 16.28 12.48 -7.04
N LYS A 122 15.96 13.02 -5.85
CA LYS A 122 16.50 14.29 -5.37
C LYS A 122 18.02 14.27 -5.11
N ASN A 123 18.63 13.09 -4.98
CA ASN A 123 20.07 12.99 -4.77
C ASN A 123 20.79 12.98 -6.14
N PRO A 124 21.64 13.97 -6.45
CA PRO A 124 22.34 14.03 -7.73
C PRO A 124 23.30 12.85 -7.95
N ALA A 125 23.96 12.34 -6.90
CA ALA A 125 24.85 11.19 -7.03
C ALA A 125 24.07 9.92 -7.42
N HIS A 126 22.91 9.71 -6.81
CA HIS A 126 22.03 8.59 -7.15
C HIS A 126 21.57 8.64 -8.63
N ARG A 127 21.23 9.82 -9.15
CA ARG A 127 20.87 9.97 -10.57
C ARG A 127 22.07 9.68 -11.47
N ALA A 128 23.25 10.18 -11.12
CA ALA A 128 24.47 9.94 -11.90
C ALA A 128 24.84 8.45 -11.96
N GLU A 129 24.72 7.72 -10.85
CA GLU A 129 24.94 6.27 -10.80
C GLU A 129 24.02 5.51 -11.78
N VAL A 130 22.72 5.79 -11.74
CA VAL A 130 21.72 5.12 -12.59
C VAL A 130 21.91 5.52 -14.06
N ALA A 131 22.13 6.80 -14.33
CA ALA A 131 22.40 7.29 -15.68
C ALA A 131 23.64 6.64 -16.30
N SER A 132 24.72 6.47 -15.51
CA SER A 132 25.92 5.78 -15.95
C SER A 132 25.67 4.30 -16.27
N LEU A 133 24.84 3.61 -15.47
CA LEU A 133 24.50 2.20 -15.71
C LEU A 133 23.63 2.03 -16.96
N TRP A 134 22.72 2.97 -17.22
CA TRP A 134 21.89 2.98 -18.43
C TRP A 134 22.58 3.57 -19.67
N GLY A 135 23.80 4.12 -19.52
CA GLY A 135 24.53 4.73 -20.63
C GLY A 135 23.88 6.02 -21.15
N ILE A 136 23.13 6.75 -20.32
CA ILE A 136 22.45 8.00 -20.69
C ILE A 136 23.08 9.22 -19.98
N PRO A 137 22.94 10.43 -20.54
CA PRO A 137 23.25 11.66 -19.82
C PRO A 137 22.41 11.81 -18.55
N THR A 138 23.03 12.24 -17.45
CA THR A 138 22.33 12.38 -16.14
C THR A 138 21.20 13.40 -16.21
N GLU A 139 21.30 14.39 -17.10
CA GLU A 139 20.31 15.44 -17.35
C GLU A 139 18.99 14.88 -17.88
N GLN A 140 18.99 13.68 -18.47
CA GLN A 140 17.76 13.01 -18.90
C GLN A 140 16.93 12.48 -17.72
N ILE A 141 17.54 12.32 -16.54
CA ILE A 141 16.82 11.98 -15.31
C ILE A 141 16.42 13.27 -14.59
N ASN A 142 15.13 13.61 -14.67
CA ASN A 142 14.57 14.80 -14.04
C ASN A 142 14.88 14.82 -12.53
N PRO A 143 15.46 15.91 -11.98
CA PRO A 143 15.72 16.03 -10.54
C PRO A 143 14.46 16.16 -9.68
N GLN A 144 13.30 16.45 -10.28
CA GLN A 144 12.03 16.57 -9.58
C GLN A 144 11.31 15.22 -9.56
N PRO A 145 10.88 14.73 -8.38
CA PRO A 145 10.00 13.58 -8.28
C PRO A 145 8.73 13.76 -9.12
N GLY A 146 8.23 12.64 -9.66
CA GLY A 146 6.89 12.59 -10.23
C GLY A 146 5.82 12.73 -9.15
N LEU A 147 4.58 12.92 -9.59
CA LEU A 147 3.44 13.04 -8.67
C LEU A 147 3.10 11.68 -8.03
N PRO A 148 2.84 11.63 -6.71
CA PRO A 148 2.17 10.50 -6.05
C PRO A 148 0.78 10.24 -6.64
N ALA A 149 0.24 9.04 -6.44
CA ALA A 149 -0.97 8.60 -7.14
C ALA A 149 -2.20 9.52 -6.97
N VAL A 150 -2.49 9.99 -5.74
CA VAL A 150 -3.64 10.88 -5.49
C VAL A 150 -3.46 12.20 -6.26
N GLU A 151 -2.33 12.88 -6.05
CA GLU A 151 -1.95 14.11 -6.74
C GLU A 151 -1.86 13.95 -8.28
N MET A 152 -1.50 12.76 -8.75
CA MET A 152 -1.45 12.42 -10.18
C MET A 152 -2.86 12.41 -10.78
N PHE A 153 -3.85 11.80 -10.12
CA PHE A 153 -5.23 11.80 -10.62
C PHE A 153 -5.86 13.20 -10.56
N GLU A 154 -5.57 13.98 -9.52
CA GLU A 154 -5.93 15.42 -9.49
C GLU A 154 -5.33 16.18 -10.67
N ALA A 155 -4.04 15.95 -10.98
CA ALA A 155 -3.37 16.58 -12.11
C ALA A 155 -3.97 16.21 -13.47
N VAL A 156 -4.48 14.99 -13.61
CA VAL A 156 -5.21 14.54 -14.81
C VAL A 156 -6.57 15.21 -14.86
N ALA A 157 -7.31 15.23 -13.75
CA ALA A 157 -8.59 15.92 -13.63
C ALA A 157 -8.48 17.43 -13.92
N GLU A 158 -7.32 18.04 -13.65
CA GLU A 158 -6.98 19.44 -13.99
C GLU A 158 -6.45 19.62 -15.43
N GLY A 159 -6.12 18.53 -16.13
CA GLY A 159 -5.59 18.54 -17.49
C GLY A 159 -4.10 18.89 -17.60
N ARG A 160 -3.37 18.86 -16.47
CA ARG A 160 -1.89 18.99 -16.44
C ARG A 160 -1.21 17.73 -16.95
N ILE A 161 -1.80 16.56 -16.71
CA ILE A 161 -1.39 15.28 -17.30
C ILE A 161 -2.42 14.90 -18.36
N LYS A 162 -1.94 14.62 -19.58
CA LYS A 162 -2.78 14.29 -20.74
C LYS A 162 -2.90 12.79 -21.01
N ALA A 163 -1.85 12.04 -20.69
CA ALA A 163 -1.78 10.61 -20.97
C ALA A 163 -1.49 9.82 -19.69
N LEU A 164 -2.20 8.71 -19.52
CA LEU A 164 -1.98 7.75 -18.44
C LEU A 164 -1.71 6.37 -19.03
N TRP A 165 -0.69 5.69 -18.51
CA TRP A 165 -0.48 4.26 -18.72
C TRP A 165 -0.62 3.54 -17.38
N ILE A 166 -1.72 2.81 -17.24
CA ILE A 166 -2.10 2.09 -16.03
C ILE A 166 -1.77 0.61 -16.25
N ALA A 167 -0.77 0.11 -15.54
CA ALA A 167 -0.32 -1.28 -15.66
C ALA A 167 -0.63 -2.07 -14.38
N CYS A 168 -1.29 -3.23 -14.53
CA CYS A 168 -1.55 -4.19 -13.45
C CYS A 168 -2.27 -3.62 -12.21
N THR A 169 -3.17 -2.64 -12.39
CA THR A 169 -3.92 -2.02 -11.29
C THR A 169 -5.29 -1.52 -11.74
N ASN A 170 -6.24 -1.41 -10.80
CA ASN A 170 -7.63 -1.02 -11.05
C ASN A 170 -8.01 0.22 -10.19
N PRO A 171 -7.48 1.42 -10.51
CA PRO A 171 -7.69 2.65 -9.74
C PRO A 171 -9.16 3.04 -9.58
N MET A 172 -10.04 2.69 -10.52
CA MET A 172 -11.49 2.91 -10.41
C MET A 172 -12.17 2.10 -9.30
N VAL A 173 -11.42 1.26 -8.58
CA VAL A 173 -11.86 0.63 -7.32
C VAL A 173 -10.90 0.96 -6.19
N SER A 174 -9.59 0.97 -6.44
CA SER A 174 -8.58 1.02 -5.38
C SER A 174 -8.15 2.42 -4.93
N MET A 175 -8.45 3.47 -5.68
CA MET A 175 -8.14 4.86 -5.29
C MET A 175 -9.24 5.43 -4.38
N PRO A 176 -8.92 6.36 -3.46
CA PRO A 176 -9.94 7.11 -2.74
C PRO A 176 -10.64 8.10 -3.67
N ASN A 177 -11.77 8.67 -3.20
CA ASN A 177 -12.52 9.72 -3.90
C ASN A 177 -12.75 9.39 -5.39
N LEU A 178 -13.46 8.28 -5.64
CA LEU A 178 -13.59 7.70 -6.97
C LEU A 178 -14.22 8.65 -8.01
N ASP A 179 -14.95 9.68 -7.60
CA ASP A 179 -15.49 10.68 -8.53
C ASP A 179 -14.40 11.55 -9.15
N VAL A 180 -13.36 11.92 -8.40
CA VAL A 180 -12.18 12.62 -8.95
C VAL A 180 -11.42 11.70 -9.90
N VAL A 181 -11.28 10.42 -9.56
CA VAL A 181 -10.58 9.42 -10.39
C VAL A 181 -11.34 9.19 -11.69
N GLU A 182 -12.66 9.08 -11.63
CA GLU A 182 -13.52 8.95 -12.81
C GLU A 182 -13.44 10.20 -13.70
N ALA A 183 -13.55 11.40 -13.12
CA ALA A 183 -13.43 12.65 -13.86
C ALA A 183 -12.07 12.77 -14.55
N ALA A 184 -11.00 12.39 -13.86
CA ALA A 184 -9.65 12.32 -14.41
C ALA A 184 -9.58 11.38 -15.63
N LEU A 185 -10.04 10.13 -15.49
CA LEU A 185 -9.98 9.15 -16.58
C LEU A 185 -10.82 9.57 -17.79
N ARG A 186 -11.98 10.20 -17.58
CA ARG A 186 -12.81 10.74 -18.66
C ARG A 186 -12.18 11.93 -19.36
N ARG A 187 -11.39 12.74 -18.64
CA ARG A 187 -10.73 13.94 -19.17
C ARG A 187 -9.41 13.64 -19.89
N ALA A 188 -8.70 12.59 -19.49
CA ALA A 188 -7.42 12.21 -20.09
C ALA A 188 -7.53 12.05 -21.61
N GLU A 189 -6.60 12.66 -22.36
CA GLU A 189 -6.54 12.57 -23.82
C GLU A 189 -6.15 11.16 -24.29
N LEU A 190 -5.43 10.42 -23.44
CA LEU A 190 -5.05 9.04 -23.70
C LEU A 190 -5.00 8.25 -22.40
N VAL A 191 -5.65 7.08 -22.40
CA VAL A 191 -5.61 6.12 -21.29
C VAL A 191 -5.25 4.77 -21.88
N ILE A 192 -4.05 4.29 -21.56
CA ILE A 192 -3.59 2.95 -21.87
C ILE A 192 -3.78 2.11 -20.62
N VAL A 193 -4.48 0.99 -20.74
CA VAL A 193 -4.59 0.01 -19.66
C VAL A 193 -3.90 -1.27 -20.10
N GLN A 194 -2.94 -1.72 -19.30
CA GLN A 194 -2.23 -2.97 -19.48
C GLN A 194 -2.61 -3.92 -18.34
N ASP A 195 -3.45 -4.92 -18.62
CA ASP A 195 -3.97 -5.83 -17.61
C ASP A 195 -4.18 -7.24 -18.19
N ALA A 196 -4.16 -8.23 -17.31
CA ALA A 196 -4.45 -9.63 -17.66
C ALA A 196 -5.96 -9.92 -17.67
N TYR A 197 -6.77 -9.02 -17.13
CA TYR A 197 -8.21 -9.18 -17.02
C TYR A 197 -8.95 -8.02 -17.67
N HIS A 198 -10.02 -8.37 -18.38
CA HIS A 198 -11.04 -7.47 -18.88
C HIS A 198 -12.39 -8.22 -18.88
N PRO A 199 -13.53 -7.55 -18.65
CA PRO A 199 -13.64 -6.17 -18.15
C PRO A 199 -13.16 -6.03 -16.68
N THR A 200 -12.69 -4.83 -16.37
CA THR A 200 -12.46 -4.28 -15.03
C THR A 200 -12.95 -2.83 -15.01
N ASP A 201 -13.20 -2.27 -13.83
CA ASP A 201 -13.71 -0.90 -13.69
C ASP A 201 -12.84 0.14 -14.38
N THR A 202 -11.52 -0.05 -14.36
CA THR A 202 -10.60 0.88 -15.03
C THR A 202 -10.53 0.66 -16.53
N THR A 203 -10.67 -0.59 -17.02
CA THR A 203 -10.59 -0.86 -18.47
C THR A 203 -11.76 -0.25 -19.25
N GLU A 204 -12.87 0.07 -18.59
CA GLU A 204 -14.01 0.78 -19.22
C GLU A 204 -13.65 2.20 -19.69
N TYR A 205 -12.56 2.76 -19.17
CA TYR A 205 -12.06 4.10 -19.54
C TYR A 205 -10.83 4.02 -20.46
N ALA A 206 -10.41 2.82 -20.87
CA ALA A 206 -9.23 2.65 -21.70
C ALA A 206 -9.51 3.08 -23.15
N HIS A 207 -8.62 3.92 -23.70
CA HIS A 207 -8.55 4.18 -25.13
C HIS A 207 -7.79 3.06 -25.85
N ILE A 208 -6.77 2.49 -25.17
CA ILE A 208 -5.98 1.35 -25.64
C ILE A 208 -5.92 0.32 -24.52
N LEU A 209 -6.28 -0.92 -24.84
CA LEU A 209 -6.12 -2.06 -23.95
C LEU A 209 -4.98 -2.96 -24.45
N LEU A 210 -3.98 -3.19 -23.61
CA LEU A 210 -2.83 -4.05 -23.90
C LEU A 210 -2.92 -5.34 -23.06
N PRO A 211 -3.19 -6.51 -23.67
CA PRO A 211 -3.35 -7.75 -22.92
C PRO A 211 -2.01 -8.20 -22.32
N ALA A 212 -1.95 -8.27 -21.00
CA ALA A 212 -0.77 -8.73 -20.27
C ALA A 212 -0.90 -10.19 -19.85
N ALA A 213 0.20 -10.94 -19.89
CA ALA A 213 0.27 -12.30 -19.39
C ALA A 213 0.12 -12.33 -17.85
N GLN A 214 -0.64 -13.28 -17.32
CA GLN A 214 -0.83 -13.44 -15.87
C GLN A 214 0.36 -14.19 -15.23
N TRP A 215 0.33 -14.33 -13.90
CA TRP A 215 1.42 -14.93 -13.11
C TRP A 215 1.91 -16.29 -13.62
N SER A 216 1.01 -17.20 -14.02
CA SER A 216 1.38 -18.55 -14.49
C SER A 216 1.88 -18.61 -15.94
N GLU A 217 1.76 -17.51 -16.68
CA GLU A 217 1.97 -17.44 -18.13
C GLU A 217 3.31 -16.81 -18.52
N LYS A 218 4.08 -16.35 -17.53
CA LYS A 218 5.37 -15.67 -17.69
C LYS A 218 6.32 -16.08 -16.59
N ASP A 219 7.60 -15.97 -16.87
CA ASP A 219 8.66 -16.14 -15.90
C ASP A 219 9.13 -14.80 -15.32
N GLY A 220 9.92 -14.87 -14.26
CA GLY A 220 10.52 -13.68 -13.64
C GLY A 220 10.95 -13.93 -12.19
N VAL A 221 10.96 -12.85 -11.41
CA VAL A 221 11.35 -12.89 -9.99
C VAL A 221 10.36 -12.09 -9.15
N MET A 222 10.05 -12.60 -7.96
CA MET A 222 9.24 -11.92 -6.95
C MET A 222 9.97 -11.84 -5.61
N THR A 223 9.76 -10.73 -4.90
CA THR A 223 10.30 -10.48 -3.57
C THR A 223 9.17 -10.24 -2.58
N ASN A 224 9.07 -11.10 -1.57
CA ASN A 224 8.01 -11.06 -0.56
C ASN A 224 8.37 -10.16 0.65
N SER A 225 7.49 -10.05 1.66
CA SER A 225 7.67 -9.16 2.82
C SER A 225 8.93 -9.42 3.65
N GLU A 226 9.46 -10.65 3.65
CA GLU A 226 10.68 -10.99 4.39
C GLU A 226 11.94 -10.89 3.53
N ARG A 227 11.86 -10.18 2.39
CA ARG A 227 12.96 -9.97 1.43
C ARG A 227 13.36 -11.24 0.67
N ARG A 228 12.49 -12.27 0.67
CA ARG A 228 12.78 -13.52 -0.01
C ARG A 228 12.47 -13.39 -1.49
N ILE A 229 13.53 -13.54 -2.28
CA ILE A 229 13.59 -13.54 -3.72
C ILE A 229 13.28 -14.95 -4.20
N THR A 230 12.27 -15.08 -5.05
CA THR A 230 11.80 -16.36 -5.57
C THR A 230 11.71 -16.30 -7.08
N TYR A 231 12.21 -17.33 -7.76
CA TYR A 231 11.99 -17.48 -9.20
C TYR A 231 10.53 -17.85 -9.47
N LEU A 232 9.94 -17.17 -10.46
CA LEU A 232 8.66 -17.49 -11.01
C LEU A 232 8.86 -18.24 -12.33
N GLU A 233 8.40 -19.48 -12.37
CA GLU A 233 8.44 -20.31 -13.56
C GLU A 233 7.20 -20.08 -14.44
N LYS A 234 7.42 -19.96 -15.76
CA LYS A 234 6.34 -19.99 -16.73
C LYS A 234 5.79 -21.41 -16.83
N MET A 235 4.51 -21.60 -16.48
CA MET A 235 3.86 -22.91 -16.48
C MET A 235 3.02 -23.19 -17.72
N ILE A 236 2.45 -22.14 -18.33
CA ILE A 236 1.58 -22.22 -19.51
C ILE A 236 1.85 -21.06 -20.46
N ASP A 237 1.38 -21.15 -21.70
CA ASP A 237 1.46 -20.03 -22.64
C ASP A 237 0.40 -18.96 -22.34
N PRO A 238 0.71 -17.66 -22.50
CA PRO A 238 -0.28 -16.60 -22.44
C PRO A 238 -1.40 -16.81 -23.48
N PRO A 239 -2.66 -16.48 -23.16
CA PRO A 239 -3.77 -16.65 -24.08
C PRO A 239 -3.76 -15.57 -25.17
N GLY A 240 -4.08 -15.97 -26.41
CA GLY A 240 -4.27 -15.05 -27.53
C GLY A 240 -3.03 -14.21 -27.81
N GLU A 241 -3.19 -12.88 -27.76
CA GLU A 241 -2.12 -11.91 -28.00
C GLU A 241 -1.46 -11.41 -26.72
N ALA A 242 -1.77 -12.00 -25.56
CA ALA A 242 -1.22 -11.58 -24.29
C ALA A 242 0.31 -11.77 -24.25
N LEU A 243 1.02 -10.78 -23.71
CA LEU A 243 2.48 -10.80 -23.59
C LEU A 243 2.92 -10.53 -22.15
N PRO A 244 4.07 -11.06 -21.69
CA PRO A 244 4.69 -10.59 -20.46
C PRO A 244 4.84 -9.06 -20.47
N ASP A 245 4.58 -8.40 -19.34
CA ASP A 245 4.57 -6.93 -19.25
C ASP A 245 5.85 -6.29 -19.82
N TRP A 246 7.00 -6.91 -19.56
CA TRP A 246 8.28 -6.43 -20.04
C TRP A 246 8.37 -6.41 -21.57
N GLN A 247 7.77 -7.38 -22.27
CA GLN A 247 7.75 -7.40 -23.73
C GLN A 247 6.89 -6.26 -24.28
N ILE A 248 5.80 -5.91 -23.60
CA ILE A 248 4.95 -4.79 -23.99
C ILE A 248 5.74 -3.48 -23.87
N PHE A 249 6.43 -3.26 -22.76
CA PHE A 249 7.30 -2.09 -22.57
C PHE A 249 8.45 -2.04 -23.60
N THR A 250 9.14 -3.15 -23.83
CA THR A 250 10.22 -3.24 -24.82
C THR A 250 9.72 -2.92 -26.23
N ARG A 251 8.59 -3.50 -26.66
CA ARG A 251 8.00 -3.23 -27.98
C ARG A 251 7.56 -1.78 -28.14
N PHE A 252 6.97 -1.21 -27.08
CA PHE A 252 6.61 0.21 -27.07
C PHE A 252 7.85 1.10 -27.23
N ALA A 253 8.92 0.84 -26.48
CA ALA A 253 10.17 1.59 -26.60
C ALA A 253 10.81 1.43 -27.99
N GLN A 254 10.80 0.23 -28.56
CA GLN A 254 11.26 -0.03 -29.93
C GLN A 254 10.45 0.75 -30.97
N ALA A 255 9.12 0.83 -30.81
CA ALA A 255 8.25 1.63 -31.68
C ALA A 255 8.54 3.14 -31.58
N LEU A 256 9.09 3.61 -30.46
CA LEU A 256 9.58 4.98 -30.28
C LEU A 256 11.00 5.21 -30.83
N GLY A 257 11.64 4.18 -31.41
CA GLY A 257 13.01 4.25 -31.92
C GLY A 257 14.10 4.04 -30.86
N LEU A 258 13.76 3.51 -29.69
CA LEU A 258 14.69 3.25 -28.58
C LEU A 258 15.16 1.79 -28.51
N ALA A 259 15.22 1.11 -29.65
CA ALA A 259 15.54 -0.32 -29.70
C ALA A 259 16.90 -0.67 -29.08
N GLU A 260 17.90 0.20 -29.24
CA GLU A 260 19.24 -0.01 -28.66
C GLU A 260 19.25 0.07 -27.12
N SER A 261 18.36 0.88 -26.53
CA SER A 261 18.21 1.01 -25.07
C SER A 261 17.31 -0.06 -24.46
N PHE A 262 16.54 -0.78 -25.27
CA PHE A 262 15.67 -1.88 -24.83
C PHE A 262 15.92 -3.14 -25.67
N PRO A 263 17.14 -3.72 -25.62
CA PRO A 263 17.54 -4.85 -26.45
C PRO A 263 17.13 -6.21 -25.88
N TYR A 264 16.29 -6.25 -24.83
CA TYR A 264 16.04 -7.46 -24.06
C TYR A 264 15.21 -8.50 -24.81
N GLU A 265 15.67 -9.74 -24.79
CA GLU A 265 15.01 -10.91 -25.37
C GLU A 265 14.47 -11.86 -24.28
N SER A 266 14.84 -11.64 -23.01
CA SER A 266 14.36 -12.45 -21.89
C SER A 266 14.21 -11.67 -20.58
N ALA A 267 13.36 -12.18 -19.67
CA ALA A 267 13.23 -11.65 -18.31
C ALA A 267 14.55 -11.78 -17.51
N ALA A 268 15.37 -12.79 -17.83
CA ALA A 268 16.66 -13.02 -17.18
C ALA A 268 17.67 -11.90 -17.47
N GLU A 269 17.66 -11.33 -18.68
CA GLU A 269 18.53 -10.20 -19.05
C GLU A 269 18.12 -8.92 -18.32
N ILE A 270 16.82 -8.64 -18.24
CA ILE A 270 16.29 -7.50 -17.48
C ILE A 270 16.64 -7.66 -16.00
N PHE A 271 16.47 -8.87 -15.46
CA PHE A 271 16.84 -9.16 -14.08
C PHE A 271 18.35 -9.00 -13.85
N ALA A 272 19.20 -9.41 -14.80
CA ALA A 272 20.65 -9.24 -14.69
C ALA A 272 21.07 -7.76 -14.67
N GLU A 273 20.41 -6.89 -15.44
CA GLU A 273 20.60 -5.44 -15.33
C GLU A 273 20.13 -4.91 -13.97
N PHE A 274 18.94 -5.33 -13.52
CA PHE A 274 18.43 -4.96 -12.20
C PHE A 274 19.39 -5.36 -11.07
N VAL A 275 19.99 -6.56 -11.15
CA VAL A 275 21.02 -7.02 -10.20
C VAL A 275 22.19 -6.03 -10.14
N GLN A 276 22.68 -5.54 -11.29
CA GLN A 276 23.75 -4.53 -11.33
C GLN A 276 23.35 -3.23 -10.62
N LEU A 277 22.11 -2.78 -10.82
CA LEU A 277 21.57 -1.60 -10.14
C LEU A 277 21.50 -1.77 -8.62
N THR A 278 21.44 -2.99 -8.10
CA THR A 278 21.35 -3.22 -6.65
C THR A 278 22.68 -3.39 -5.91
N GLN A 279 23.81 -3.53 -6.62
CA GLN A 279 25.10 -3.85 -5.99
C GLN A 279 25.51 -2.78 -4.97
N GLY A 280 25.90 -3.22 -3.77
CA GLY A 280 26.29 -2.35 -2.66
C GLY A 280 25.13 -1.54 -2.05
N ARG A 281 23.89 -1.78 -2.46
CA ARG A 281 22.69 -1.16 -1.87
C ARG A 281 22.15 -2.03 -0.73
N PRO A 282 21.27 -1.50 0.14
CA PRO A 282 20.62 -2.32 1.17
C PRO A 282 19.93 -3.56 0.61
N CYS A 283 19.35 -3.48 -0.57
CA CYS A 283 18.77 -4.60 -1.30
C CYS A 283 19.76 -5.23 -2.28
N ASP A 284 20.95 -5.63 -1.85
CA ASP A 284 21.97 -6.17 -2.75
C ASP A 284 21.59 -7.57 -3.30
N TYR A 285 21.53 -7.70 -4.64
CA TYR A 285 21.24 -8.95 -5.35
C TYR A 285 22.45 -9.47 -6.12
N ALA A 286 23.66 -8.94 -5.93
CA ALA A 286 24.85 -9.26 -6.75
C ALA A 286 25.14 -10.77 -6.89
N GLY A 287 24.78 -11.57 -5.89
CA GLY A 287 24.91 -13.02 -5.88
C GLY A 287 23.73 -13.80 -6.47
N VAL A 288 22.68 -13.13 -6.95
CA VAL A 288 21.41 -13.73 -7.34
C VAL A 288 21.28 -13.72 -8.87
N SER A 289 20.82 -14.83 -9.42
CA SER A 289 20.48 -14.97 -10.85
C SER A 289 19.24 -15.85 -11.01
N HIS A 290 18.57 -15.79 -12.16
CA HIS A 290 17.49 -16.71 -12.49
C HIS A 290 17.93 -18.18 -12.34
N ALA A 291 19.07 -18.54 -12.94
CA ALA A 291 19.61 -19.89 -12.89
C ALA A 291 19.85 -20.37 -11.46
N ARG A 292 20.40 -19.50 -10.60
CA ARG A 292 20.65 -19.82 -9.20
C ARG A 292 19.35 -20.03 -8.42
N LEU A 293 18.36 -19.15 -8.59
CA LEU A 293 17.07 -19.28 -7.93
C LEU A 293 16.32 -20.55 -8.38
N GLN A 294 16.49 -20.95 -9.65
CA GLN A 294 15.95 -22.21 -10.17
C GLN A 294 16.64 -23.45 -9.55
N SER A 295 17.97 -23.44 -9.45
CA SER A 295 18.72 -24.62 -8.99
C SER A 295 18.80 -24.76 -7.47
N GLU A 296 18.93 -23.64 -6.75
CA GLU A 296 19.16 -23.60 -5.29
C GLU A 296 17.89 -23.21 -4.52
N GLY A 297 16.89 -22.65 -5.20
CA GLY A 297 15.67 -22.16 -4.58
C GLY A 297 15.76 -20.72 -4.06
N PRO A 298 14.80 -20.29 -3.24
CA PRO A 298 14.67 -18.90 -2.83
C PRO A 298 15.78 -18.39 -1.91
N LEU A 299 16.24 -17.16 -2.14
CA LEU A 299 17.27 -16.48 -1.35
C LEU A 299 16.71 -15.22 -0.68
N GLN A 300 17.33 -14.73 0.40
CA GLN A 300 16.96 -13.44 1.01
C GLN A 300 18.05 -12.41 0.75
N TRP A 301 17.68 -11.20 0.32
CA TRP A 301 18.66 -10.12 0.24
C TRP A 301 18.94 -9.50 1.62
N PRO A 302 20.14 -8.93 1.86
CA PRO A 302 21.29 -8.87 0.93
C PRO A 302 21.91 -10.22 0.58
N CYS A 303 22.34 -10.38 -0.67
CA CYS A 303 23.08 -11.52 -1.19
C CYS A 303 24.20 -10.99 -2.11
N PRO A 304 25.35 -10.55 -1.54
CA PRO A 304 26.37 -9.79 -2.27
C PRO A 304 27.29 -10.63 -3.18
N THR A 305 27.32 -11.96 -3.04
CA THR A 305 28.18 -12.83 -3.85
C THR A 305 27.47 -14.13 -4.25
N PRO A 306 27.85 -14.76 -5.38
CA PRO A 306 27.23 -16.00 -5.85
C PRO A 306 27.30 -17.18 -4.87
N ASP A 307 28.24 -17.16 -3.93
CA ASP A 307 28.39 -18.17 -2.86
C ASP A 307 27.73 -17.75 -1.53
N HIS A 308 27.24 -16.52 -1.41
CA HIS A 308 26.57 -16.05 -0.19
C HIS A 308 25.21 -16.75 -0.02
N PRO A 309 24.87 -17.28 1.18
CA PRO A 309 23.61 -18.02 1.42
C PRO A 309 22.36 -17.14 1.50
N GLY A 310 22.44 -15.86 1.11
CA GLY A 310 21.47 -14.82 1.48
C GLY A 310 21.51 -14.41 2.96
N SER A 311 20.75 -13.37 3.30
CA SER A 311 20.73 -12.75 4.64
C SER A 311 19.38 -12.88 5.33
N ALA A 312 19.28 -13.81 6.28
CA ALA A 312 18.05 -14.08 7.02
C ALA A 312 17.52 -12.84 7.77
N ARG A 313 18.40 -11.94 8.20
CA ARG A 313 18.05 -10.74 8.97
C ARG A 313 18.96 -9.57 8.65
N LEU A 314 18.40 -8.37 8.76
CA LEU A 314 19.16 -7.13 8.71
C LEU A 314 19.69 -6.75 10.11
N TYR A 315 20.73 -5.93 10.14
CA TYR A 315 21.19 -5.22 11.34
C TYR A 315 21.69 -6.11 12.49
N THR A 316 22.13 -7.35 12.23
CA THR A 316 22.67 -8.24 13.28
C THR A 316 23.95 -7.70 13.95
N GLY A 317 24.69 -6.81 13.29
CA GLY A 317 25.80 -6.08 13.89
C GLY A 317 25.45 -4.67 14.39
N HIS A 318 24.16 -4.31 14.46
CA HIS A 318 23.67 -2.97 14.81
C HIS A 318 24.30 -1.83 13.98
N GLN A 319 24.61 -2.12 12.72
CA GLN A 319 25.00 -1.14 11.71
C GLN A 319 23.78 -0.86 10.85
N PHE A 320 23.27 0.37 10.93
CA PHE A 320 22.06 0.79 10.24
C PHE A 320 22.40 1.52 8.94
N ASN A 321 21.44 1.57 8.01
CA ASN A 321 21.61 2.22 6.71
C ASN A 321 21.46 3.75 6.80
N THR A 322 22.16 4.36 7.76
CA THR A 322 22.27 5.79 8.01
C THR A 322 23.73 6.22 7.80
N PRO A 323 24.01 7.50 7.49
CA PRO A 323 25.38 7.95 7.22
C PRO A 323 26.39 7.69 8.36
N ASP A 324 25.92 7.66 9.61
CA ASP A 324 26.73 7.39 10.81
C ASP A 324 26.64 5.94 11.32
N GLY A 325 25.88 5.09 10.62
CA GLY A 325 25.66 3.69 10.99
C GLY A 325 24.73 3.48 12.20
N LYS A 326 24.13 4.53 12.76
CA LYS A 326 23.25 4.45 13.95
C LYS A 326 21.77 4.57 13.60
N ALA A 327 20.90 3.86 14.33
CA ALA A 327 19.46 4.01 14.17
C ALA A 327 18.99 5.37 14.69
N LYS A 328 18.01 5.96 14.03
CA LYS A 328 17.50 7.28 14.40
C LYS A 328 16.16 7.16 15.14
N PHE A 329 16.06 7.77 16.31
CA PHE A 329 14.78 8.01 16.97
C PHE A 329 14.03 9.16 16.29
N HIS A 330 12.71 9.04 16.22
CA HIS A 330 11.86 10.06 15.61
C HIS A 330 10.73 10.46 16.55
N ALA A 331 10.68 11.73 16.98
CA ALA A 331 9.55 12.23 17.75
C ALA A 331 8.27 12.12 16.92
N ALA A 332 7.30 11.34 17.42
CA ALA A 332 6.01 11.12 16.78
C ALA A 332 4.93 11.86 17.59
N ASN A 333 4.39 12.93 17.01
CA ASN A 333 3.31 13.69 17.62
C ASN A 333 1.96 13.09 17.25
N LEU A 334 0.98 13.19 18.16
CA LEU A 334 -0.40 12.83 17.85
C LEU A 334 -0.97 13.79 16.79
N ILE A 335 -1.41 13.22 15.69
CA ILE A 335 -2.14 13.92 14.62
C ILE A 335 -3.48 13.22 14.48
N GLN A 336 -4.55 14.00 14.60
CA GLN A 336 -5.90 13.49 14.44
C GLN A 336 -6.17 13.15 12.96
N PRO A 337 -7.04 12.15 12.67
CA PRO A 337 -7.55 11.95 11.31
C PRO A 337 -8.01 13.26 10.67
N ALA A 338 -7.76 13.41 9.38
CA ALA A 338 -8.12 14.59 8.60
C ALA A 338 -9.63 14.81 8.56
N GLU A 339 -10.40 13.72 8.65
CA GLU A 339 -11.86 13.76 8.70
C GLU A 339 -12.36 13.22 10.04
N GLN A 340 -12.84 14.12 10.89
CA GLN A 340 -13.45 13.80 12.18
C GLN A 340 -14.97 13.65 12.03
N PRO A 341 -15.62 12.78 12.83
CA PRO A 341 -17.07 12.73 12.91
C PRO A 341 -17.70 14.08 13.26
N THR A 342 -18.87 14.33 12.70
CA THR A 342 -19.71 15.52 12.96
C THR A 342 -21.14 15.09 13.26
N ASP A 343 -22.02 16.02 13.62
CA ASP A 343 -23.45 15.73 13.80
C ASP A 343 -24.10 15.20 12.50
N ASP A 344 -23.64 15.69 11.33
CA ASP A 344 -24.13 15.24 10.02
C ASP A 344 -23.57 13.88 9.59
N TYR A 345 -22.36 13.55 10.03
CA TYR A 345 -21.62 12.32 9.70
C TYR A 345 -21.01 11.71 10.98
N PRO A 346 -21.83 11.07 11.83
CA PRO A 346 -21.46 10.74 13.21
C PRO A 346 -20.57 9.50 13.37
N LEU A 347 -20.33 8.74 12.30
CA LEU A 347 -19.56 7.51 12.33
C LEU A 347 -18.19 7.66 11.66
N VAL A 348 -17.20 6.93 12.17
CA VAL A 348 -15.93 6.70 11.47
C VAL A 348 -15.99 5.41 10.67
N LEU A 349 -15.89 5.49 9.35
CA LEU A 349 -15.71 4.35 8.46
C LEU A 349 -14.23 3.94 8.38
N THR A 350 -13.99 2.65 8.54
CA THR A 350 -12.73 1.97 8.22
C THR A 350 -12.95 0.99 7.08
N THR A 351 -12.10 1.03 6.04
CA THR A 351 -12.16 0.02 4.98
C THR A 351 -11.12 -1.09 5.16
N GLY A 352 -11.47 -2.31 4.71
CA GLY A 352 -10.55 -3.44 4.74
C GLY A 352 -10.92 -4.58 3.79
N ARG A 353 -10.62 -5.82 4.20
CA ARG A 353 -10.67 -6.99 3.32
C ARG A 353 -11.38 -8.15 4.01
N VAL A 354 -12.01 -9.01 3.21
CA VAL A 354 -12.46 -10.34 3.61
C VAL A 354 -11.49 -11.40 3.08
N LYS A 355 -11.47 -12.55 3.74
CA LYS A 355 -10.48 -13.61 3.50
C LYS A 355 -10.47 -14.15 2.06
N ASP A 356 -11.63 -14.41 1.49
CA ASP A 356 -11.74 -15.17 0.23
C ASP A 356 -11.71 -14.29 -1.02
N GLN A 357 -11.71 -12.96 -0.84
CA GLN A 357 -11.60 -12.00 -1.94
C GLN A 357 -10.26 -11.27 -1.91
N TRP A 358 -9.74 -10.95 -3.09
CA TRP A 358 -8.41 -10.37 -3.25
C TRP A 358 -8.53 -9.02 -3.94
N HIS A 359 -8.22 -7.95 -3.20
CA HIS A 359 -8.31 -6.57 -3.67
C HIS A 359 -9.58 -6.32 -4.48
N THR A 360 -9.48 -5.90 -5.74
CA THR A 360 -10.60 -5.43 -6.56
C THR A 360 -11.33 -6.55 -7.29
N MET A 361 -11.19 -7.80 -6.82
CA MET A 361 -11.90 -8.99 -7.30
C MET A 361 -11.74 -9.32 -8.79
N THR A 362 -10.81 -8.71 -9.51
CA THR A 362 -10.59 -8.93 -10.96
C THR A 362 -10.30 -10.39 -11.30
N ARG A 363 -9.67 -11.13 -10.38
CA ARG A 363 -9.44 -12.58 -10.46
C ARG A 363 -10.38 -13.39 -9.57
N THR A 364 -10.39 -13.09 -8.27
CA THR A 364 -11.09 -13.92 -7.26
C THR A 364 -12.62 -13.85 -7.40
N GLY A 365 -13.16 -12.72 -7.86
CA GLY A 365 -14.57 -12.57 -8.20
C GLY A 365 -15.03 -13.43 -9.39
N LYS A 366 -14.11 -13.98 -10.19
CA LYS A 366 -14.45 -14.92 -11.28
C LYS A 366 -14.56 -16.37 -10.79
N SER A 367 -14.14 -16.66 -9.56
CA SER A 367 -14.23 -18.00 -8.97
C SER A 367 -15.55 -18.17 -8.21
N LYS A 368 -16.44 -19.02 -8.74
CA LYS A 368 -17.70 -19.38 -8.08
C LYS A 368 -17.49 -19.92 -6.66
N GLN A 369 -16.38 -20.61 -6.40
CA GLN A 369 -16.10 -21.17 -5.09
C GLN A 369 -15.73 -20.08 -4.07
N LEU A 370 -14.97 -19.06 -4.48
CA LEU A 370 -14.57 -17.96 -3.61
C LEU A 370 -15.72 -16.98 -3.36
N LEU A 371 -16.63 -16.82 -4.32
CA LEU A 371 -17.83 -16.00 -4.16
C LEU A 371 -18.86 -16.55 -3.17
N LYS A 372 -18.78 -17.84 -2.80
CA LYS A 372 -19.78 -18.47 -1.91
C LYS A 372 -19.81 -17.88 -0.51
N SER A 373 -18.68 -17.36 -0.02
CA SER A 373 -18.61 -16.81 1.34
C SER A 373 -19.17 -15.40 1.42
N GLU A 374 -18.93 -14.58 0.41
CA GLU A 374 -19.39 -13.18 0.37
C GLU A 374 -19.78 -12.81 -1.07
N SER A 375 -21.08 -12.76 -1.34
CA SER A 375 -21.63 -12.46 -2.68
C SER A 375 -22.02 -10.99 -2.87
N GLU A 376 -22.23 -10.26 -1.79
CA GLU A 376 -22.72 -8.88 -1.78
C GLU A 376 -21.91 -8.01 -0.82
N MET A 377 -21.84 -6.71 -1.11
CA MET A 377 -21.19 -5.75 -0.22
C MET A 377 -22.00 -5.60 1.07
N PHE A 378 -21.30 -5.52 2.20
CA PHE A 378 -21.89 -5.31 3.51
C PHE A 378 -21.17 -4.19 4.27
N ILE A 379 -21.82 -3.67 5.29
CA ILE A 379 -21.22 -2.79 6.30
C ILE A 379 -21.44 -3.39 7.69
N GLU A 380 -20.38 -3.50 8.46
CA GLU A 380 -20.42 -3.92 9.85
C GLU A 380 -20.71 -2.74 10.77
N LEU A 381 -21.67 -2.93 11.68
CA LEU A 381 -22.14 -1.94 12.64
C LEU A 381 -22.26 -2.53 14.04
N HIS A 382 -21.99 -1.70 15.05
CA HIS A 382 -22.28 -2.06 16.42
C HIS A 382 -23.82 -2.11 16.65
N PRO A 383 -24.35 -3.05 17.46
CA PRO A 383 -25.79 -3.12 17.73
C PRO A 383 -26.40 -1.84 18.32
N ASP A 384 -25.68 -1.13 19.20
CA ASP A 384 -26.18 0.12 19.81
C ASP A 384 -26.35 1.23 18.79
N ASP A 385 -25.40 1.34 17.87
CA ASP A 385 -25.40 2.27 16.75
C ASP A 385 -26.57 1.97 15.80
N ALA A 386 -26.74 0.69 15.44
CA ALA A 386 -27.86 0.26 14.61
C ALA A 386 -29.21 0.53 15.26
N HIS A 387 -29.35 0.28 16.57
CA HIS A 387 -30.56 0.61 17.33
C HIS A 387 -30.82 2.13 17.34
N HIS A 388 -29.79 2.95 17.54
CA HIS A 388 -29.91 4.41 17.52
C HIS A 388 -30.44 4.95 16.19
N TRP A 389 -30.06 4.34 15.06
CA TRP A 389 -30.50 4.74 13.72
C TRP A 389 -31.62 3.87 13.12
N ASN A 390 -32.28 3.02 13.91
CA ASN A 390 -33.35 2.11 13.48
C ASN A 390 -32.96 1.23 12.27
N ILE A 391 -31.74 0.68 12.31
CA ILE A 391 -31.21 -0.23 11.30
C ILE A 391 -31.38 -1.67 11.80
N GLU A 392 -32.01 -2.50 10.98
CA GLU A 392 -32.16 -3.92 11.25
C GLU A 392 -31.00 -4.72 10.62
N ALA A 393 -30.73 -5.90 11.18
CA ALA A 393 -29.79 -6.84 10.58
C ALA A 393 -30.27 -7.25 9.18
N ASP A 394 -29.32 -7.43 8.26
CA ASP A 394 -29.57 -7.77 6.85
C ASP A 394 -30.35 -6.71 6.05
N GLN A 395 -30.65 -5.55 6.62
CA GLN A 395 -31.30 -4.45 5.93
C GLN A 395 -30.32 -3.76 4.96
N MET A 396 -30.80 -3.37 3.78
CA MET A 396 -30.04 -2.48 2.91
C MET A 396 -29.97 -1.09 3.53
N VAL A 397 -28.78 -0.51 3.56
CA VAL A 397 -28.54 0.83 4.08
C VAL A 397 -27.78 1.67 3.07
N ARG A 398 -28.00 2.98 3.11
CA ARG A 398 -27.21 3.97 2.38
C ARG A 398 -26.17 4.53 3.33
N ILE A 399 -24.91 4.46 2.90
CA ILE A 399 -23.76 5.05 3.54
C ILE A 399 -23.41 6.31 2.75
N SER A 400 -23.38 7.47 3.40
CA SER A 400 -23.12 8.76 2.78
C SER A 400 -21.94 9.45 3.47
N SER A 401 -21.07 10.06 2.70
CA SER A 401 -20.11 11.07 3.17
C SER A 401 -20.33 12.37 2.39
N ILE A 402 -19.51 13.39 2.65
CA ILE A 402 -19.51 14.62 1.85
C ILE A 402 -19.15 14.41 0.37
N ARG A 403 -18.53 13.26 0.03
CA ARG A 403 -18.02 12.98 -1.33
C ARG A 403 -18.99 12.16 -2.17
N GLY A 404 -19.75 11.25 -1.56
CA GLY A 404 -20.56 10.31 -2.32
C GLY A 404 -21.31 9.34 -1.46
N THR A 405 -21.81 8.28 -2.10
CA THR A 405 -22.67 7.29 -1.44
C THR A 405 -22.37 5.86 -1.87
N VAL A 406 -22.65 4.94 -0.94
CA VAL A 406 -22.56 3.49 -1.12
C VAL A 406 -23.84 2.86 -0.59
N ILE A 407 -24.25 1.75 -1.20
CA ILE A 407 -25.39 0.95 -0.74
C ILE A 407 -24.87 -0.43 -0.40
N ALA A 408 -25.07 -0.86 0.84
CA ALA A 408 -24.59 -2.14 1.33
C ALA A 408 -25.57 -2.75 2.32
N LYS A 409 -25.42 -4.04 2.58
CA LYS A 409 -26.22 -4.77 3.57
C LYS A 409 -25.66 -4.56 4.98
N ALA A 410 -26.51 -4.24 5.95
CA ALA A 410 -26.09 -4.08 7.34
C ALA A 410 -25.81 -5.44 8.00
N ARG A 411 -24.62 -5.58 8.59
CA ARG A 411 -24.18 -6.72 9.40
C ARG A 411 -23.92 -6.23 10.82
N LEU A 412 -24.74 -6.67 11.77
CA LEU A 412 -24.58 -6.24 13.16
C LEU A 412 -23.58 -7.14 13.88
N THR A 413 -22.60 -6.55 14.55
CA THR A 413 -21.60 -7.28 15.34
C THR A 413 -21.13 -6.46 16.55
N PRO A 414 -21.04 -7.04 17.75
CA PRO A 414 -20.46 -6.36 18.91
C PRO A 414 -18.93 -6.29 18.86
N ASP A 415 -18.28 -6.93 17.88
CA ASP A 415 -16.82 -6.97 17.76
C ASP A 415 -16.24 -5.66 17.20
N ILE A 416 -17.08 -4.73 16.75
CA ILE A 416 -16.70 -3.40 16.32
C ILE A 416 -17.03 -2.36 17.39
N LYS A 417 -16.19 -1.33 17.53
CA LYS A 417 -16.42 -0.25 18.50
C LYS A 417 -17.62 0.60 18.07
N ALA A 418 -18.54 0.87 19.01
CA ALA A 418 -19.61 1.85 18.79
C ALA A 418 -19.05 3.22 18.36
N GLY A 419 -19.73 3.89 17.44
CA GLY A 419 -19.25 5.08 16.73
C GLY A 419 -18.32 4.79 15.55
N SER A 420 -18.07 3.51 15.23
CA SER A 420 -17.24 3.08 14.10
C SER A 420 -17.96 2.05 13.24
N CYS A 421 -17.64 2.01 11.95
CA CYS A 421 -18.17 1.05 11.01
C CYS A 421 -17.08 0.50 10.08
N PHE A 422 -17.29 -0.71 9.56
CA PHE A 422 -16.33 -1.37 8.69
C PHE A 422 -16.96 -1.80 7.36
N MET A 423 -16.26 -1.55 6.25
CA MET A 423 -16.69 -1.98 4.92
C MET A 423 -15.54 -2.55 4.08
N PRO A 424 -15.66 -3.75 3.51
CA PRO A 424 -14.71 -4.24 2.52
C PRO A 424 -14.76 -3.44 1.21
N PHE A 425 -13.59 -3.14 0.62
CA PHE A 425 -13.49 -2.35 -0.62
C PHE A 425 -13.48 -3.20 -1.91
N HIS A 426 -13.86 -4.47 -1.82
CA HIS A 426 -13.61 -5.43 -2.90
C HIS A 426 -14.43 -5.21 -4.17
N TRP A 427 -15.67 -4.75 -4.03
CA TRP A 427 -16.57 -4.47 -5.15
C TRP A 427 -16.30 -3.08 -5.76
N GLY A 428 -16.65 -2.94 -7.03
CA GLY A 428 -16.42 -1.75 -7.84
C GLY A 428 -17.65 -1.29 -8.63
N ARG A 429 -17.49 -0.19 -9.37
CA ARG A 429 -18.53 0.47 -10.17
C ARG A 429 -19.01 -0.32 -11.39
N LEU A 430 -18.34 -1.43 -11.78
CA LEU A 430 -18.95 -2.41 -12.70
C LEU A 430 -20.27 -2.98 -12.16
N GLY A 431 -20.45 -3.02 -10.84
CA GLY A 431 -21.71 -3.37 -10.18
C GLY A 431 -22.72 -2.22 -10.10
N GLY A 432 -22.38 -1.02 -10.57
CA GLY A 432 -23.12 0.22 -10.42
C GLY A 432 -22.44 1.21 -9.47
N TYR A 433 -22.78 2.50 -9.60
CA TYR A 433 -22.13 3.59 -8.87
C TYR A 433 -22.01 3.30 -7.36
N HIS A 434 -23.11 2.89 -6.71
CA HIS A 434 -23.16 2.67 -5.26
C HIS A 434 -22.47 1.38 -4.75
N GLN A 435 -21.77 0.64 -5.60
CA GLN A 435 -21.13 -0.64 -5.25
C GLN A 435 -19.62 -0.53 -5.03
N ALA A 436 -19.11 0.66 -4.69
CA ALA A 436 -17.69 0.88 -4.46
C ALA A 436 -17.46 1.64 -3.15
N ALA A 437 -16.83 0.96 -2.17
CA ALA A 437 -16.57 1.53 -0.84
C ALA A 437 -15.81 2.87 -0.90
N ASN A 438 -14.91 3.01 -1.88
CA ASN A 438 -14.08 4.19 -2.02
C ASN A 438 -14.80 5.42 -2.62
N ASN A 439 -16.10 5.33 -2.90
CA ASN A 439 -16.94 6.51 -3.14
C ASN A 439 -17.01 7.42 -1.91
N VAL A 440 -16.99 6.82 -0.70
CA VAL A 440 -17.18 7.57 0.55
C VAL A 440 -15.86 7.87 1.26
N THR A 441 -14.73 7.34 0.80
CA THR A 441 -13.42 7.56 1.45
C THR A 441 -12.80 8.89 1.08
N ASN A 442 -12.13 9.58 2.01
CA ASN A 442 -11.38 10.79 1.70
C ASN A 442 -10.03 10.50 1.02
N ASP A 443 -9.53 11.51 0.34
CA ASP A 443 -8.28 11.56 -0.41
C ASP A 443 -7.16 12.27 0.37
N ALA A 444 -7.36 12.55 1.66
CA ALA A 444 -6.30 13.11 2.50
C ALA A 444 -5.14 12.10 2.61
N VAL A 445 -3.92 12.59 2.49
CA VAL A 445 -2.71 11.76 2.48
C VAL A 445 -1.77 12.08 3.63
N ASP A 446 -0.98 11.10 4.05
CA ASP A 446 0.19 11.34 4.90
C ASP A 446 1.17 12.29 4.19
N PRO A 447 1.65 13.35 4.86
CA PRO A 447 2.46 14.38 4.21
C PRO A 447 3.83 13.88 3.73
N VAL A 448 4.31 12.73 4.25
CA VAL A 448 5.63 12.18 3.94
C VAL A 448 5.51 11.02 2.94
N SER A 449 4.76 9.97 3.29
CA SER A 449 4.59 8.76 2.49
C SER A 449 3.59 8.92 1.36
N LYS A 450 2.69 9.90 1.45
CA LYS A 450 1.62 10.16 0.48
C LYS A 450 0.59 9.03 0.39
N GLU A 451 0.55 8.14 1.40
CA GLU A 451 -0.51 7.14 1.51
C GLU A 451 -1.83 7.79 1.94
N PRO A 452 -2.97 7.44 1.31
CA PRO A 452 -4.29 7.99 1.65
C PRO A 452 -4.89 7.40 2.93
N GLU A 453 -5.74 8.18 3.60
CA GLU A 453 -6.40 7.85 4.86
C GLU A 453 -7.66 6.97 4.69
N PHE A 454 -7.46 5.73 4.23
CA PHE A 454 -8.56 4.75 4.10
C PHE A 454 -9.12 4.24 5.43
N LYS A 455 -8.46 4.50 6.56
CA LYS A 455 -8.84 3.98 7.89
C LYS A 455 -9.67 4.96 8.72
N ALA A 456 -9.99 6.13 8.16
CA ALA A 456 -10.91 7.06 8.79
C ALA A 456 -11.62 7.88 7.72
N SER A 457 -12.94 7.76 7.63
CA SER A 457 -13.77 8.68 6.87
C SER A 457 -15.08 8.92 7.62
N ALA A 458 -15.51 10.16 7.76
CA ALA A 458 -16.77 10.47 8.42
C ALA A 458 -17.94 10.09 7.52
N VAL A 459 -18.87 9.30 8.05
CA VAL A 459 -20.05 8.83 7.31
C VAL A 459 -21.32 8.93 8.14
N ARG A 460 -22.46 8.94 7.45
CA ARG A 460 -23.80 8.73 7.98
C ARG A 460 -24.40 7.50 7.34
N ILE A 461 -25.17 6.75 8.12
CA ILE A 461 -25.88 5.57 7.64
C ILE A 461 -27.37 5.79 7.83
N THR A 462 -28.13 5.57 6.77
CA THR A 462 -29.60 5.67 6.81
C THR A 462 -30.22 4.36 6.30
N PRO A 463 -31.27 3.86 6.96
CA PRO A 463 -32.09 2.77 6.44
C PRO A 463 -32.54 3.05 5.00
N LEU A 464 -32.48 2.05 4.12
CA LEU A 464 -33.17 2.11 2.83
C LEU A 464 -34.48 1.33 2.94
N HIS A 465 -35.57 1.98 2.57
CA HIS A 465 -36.86 1.34 2.44
C HIS A 465 -37.08 0.91 0.98
N ARG A 466 -37.95 -0.07 0.77
CA ARG A 466 -38.19 -0.69 -0.55
C ARG A 466 -38.54 0.30 -1.66
N LEU A 467 -39.08 1.47 -1.31
CA LEU A 467 -39.42 2.55 -2.24
C LEU A 467 -38.19 3.34 -2.73
N ASP A 468 -37.11 3.38 -1.93
CA ASP A 468 -35.86 4.07 -2.27
C ASP A 468 -35.04 3.33 -3.33
N LEU A 469 -35.22 2.00 -3.41
CA LEU A 469 -34.59 1.15 -4.43
C LEU A 469 -35.24 1.28 -5.82
N LEU A 470 -36.40 1.94 -5.90
CA LEU A 470 -37.16 2.14 -7.15
C LEU A 470 -36.97 3.53 -7.76
N GLN A 471 -36.25 4.44 -7.09
CA GLN A 471 -35.96 5.75 -7.64
C GLN A 471 -34.74 5.66 -8.57
N PRO A 472 -34.81 6.16 -9.82
CA PRO A 472 -33.65 6.24 -10.68
C PRO A 472 -32.57 7.10 -10.02
N VAL A 473 -31.30 6.69 -10.17
CA VAL A 473 -30.13 7.47 -9.76
C VAL A 473 -30.26 8.86 -10.36
N ARG A 474 -30.54 9.87 -9.54
CA ARG A 474 -30.60 11.25 -10.01
C ARG A 474 -29.18 11.68 -10.33
N THR A 475 -28.90 11.90 -11.60
CA THR A 475 -27.67 12.52 -12.12
C THR A 475 -27.55 14.01 -11.79
N GLU A 476 -28.27 14.51 -10.78
CA GLU A 476 -28.43 15.95 -10.52
C GLU A 476 -27.61 16.47 -9.32
N ASP A 477 -26.88 15.63 -8.58
CA ASP A 477 -26.00 16.10 -7.49
C ASP A 477 -24.54 16.29 -7.91
N VAL A 478 -24.26 16.31 -9.23
CA VAL A 478 -22.96 16.73 -9.79
C VAL A 478 -23.17 18.09 -10.47
N GLU A 479 -23.28 19.16 -9.68
CA GLU A 479 -23.04 20.49 -10.23
C GLU A 479 -21.52 20.64 -10.47
N VAL A 480 -21.21 21.07 -11.70
CA VAL A 480 -19.90 21.10 -12.39
C VAL A 480 -18.87 21.98 -11.71
#